data_AF-A0A1F5JYT1-F1
#
_entry.id   AF-A0A1F5JYT1-F1
#
_cell.length_a   1.000
_cell.length_b   1.000
_cell.length_c   1.000
_cell.angle_alpha   90.00
_cell.angle_beta   90.00
_cell.angle_gamma   90.00
#
_symmetry.space_group_name_H-M   'P 1'
#
loop_
_entity.id
_entity.type
_entity.pdbx_description
1 polymer ?
#
loop_
_entity_poly.entity_id
_entity_poly.type
_entity_poly.pdbx_seq_one_letter_code
_entity_poly.pdbx_strand_id
1 'polypeptide(L)'
;MQPIALAFKNYEVNPFTGRGSGELMVIHQCLSCSKLSSNRIAGDDNEYQIRSILKESINLNENITTQLKNLGLELITTSNKEEALISLFGVNYQSYIKNLEDC
;
A
#
# COMPACT_ATOMS: atom_id res chain seq x y z
N MET A 1 0.42 5.79 16.84
CA MET A 1 0.58 5.96 15.37
C MET A 1 -0.68 5.39 14.75
N GLN A 2 -1.27 6.07 13.77
CA GLN A 2 -2.47 5.58 13.10
C GLN A 2 -2.12 5.23 11.66
N PRO A 3 -2.22 3.96 11.22
CA PRO A 3 -2.06 3.63 9.82
C PRO A 3 -3.20 4.27 9.02
N ILE A 4 -2.86 4.80 7.84
CA ILE A 4 -3.83 5.50 6.98
C ILE A 4 -3.84 4.97 5.55
N ALA A 5 -2.71 4.43 5.08
CA ALA A 5 -2.57 4.03 3.70
C ALA A 5 -1.43 3.02 3.51
N LEU A 6 -1.41 2.38 2.34
CA LEU A 6 -0.24 1.77 1.75
C LEU A 6 0.26 2.65 0.60
N ALA A 7 1.57 2.65 0.39
CA ALA A 7 2.20 3.32 -0.75
C ALA A 7 3.47 2.58 -1.16
N PHE A 8 3.90 2.78 -2.40
CA PHE A 8 5.21 2.36 -2.87
C PHE A 8 6.24 3.47 -2.67
N LYS A 9 7.42 3.10 -2.20
CA LYS A 9 8.61 3.94 -2.25
C LYS A 9 9.46 3.52 -3.46
N ASN A 10 10.03 4.51 -4.16
CA ASN A 10 10.80 4.30 -5.39
C ASN A 10 9.99 3.51 -6.45
N TYR A 11 8.73 3.92 -6.66
CA TYR A 11 7.85 3.27 -7.63
C TYR A 11 8.26 3.61 -9.06
N GLU A 12 8.60 2.58 -9.82
CA GLU A 12 8.97 2.71 -11.23
C GLU A 12 8.15 1.75 -12.08
N VAL A 13 7.70 2.23 -13.25
CA VAL A 13 7.00 1.40 -14.23
C VAL A 13 8.02 0.86 -15.23
N ASN A 14 8.09 -0.46 -15.36
CA ASN A 14 8.96 -1.09 -16.33
C ASN A 14 8.43 -0.82 -17.76
N PRO A 15 9.23 -0.23 -18.66
CA PRO A 15 8.78 0.15 -20.00
C PRO A 15 8.47 -1.04 -20.93
N PHE A 16 8.99 -2.23 -20.63
CA PHE A 16 8.79 -3.43 -21.44
C PHE A 16 7.58 -4.25 -21.01
N THR A 17 7.30 -4.31 -19.71
CA THR A 17 6.20 -5.11 -19.15
C THR A 17 4.99 -4.27 -18.77
N GLY A 18 5.14 -2.95 -18.66
CA GLY A 18 4.12 -2.03 -18.17
C GLY A 18 3.81 -2.17 -16.68
N ARG A 19 4.54 -3.04 -15.96
CA ARG A 19 4.30 -3.32 -14.53
C ARG A 19 5.07 -2.37 -13.62
N GLY A 20 4.41 -1.94 -12.56
CA GLY A 20 5.04 -1.19 -11.48
C GLY A 20 5.90 -2.07 -10.57
N SER A 21 6.93 -1.49 -9.98
CA SER A 21 7.73 -2.09 -8.92
C SER A 21 8.20 -1.04 -7.95
N GLY A 22 8.22 -1.36 -6.65
CA GLY A 22 8.69 -0.48 -5.58
C GLY A 22 8.68 -1.17 -4.22
N GLU A 23 9.25 -0.53 -3.19
CA GLU A 23 9.16 -1.03 -1.81
C GLU A 23 7.78 -0.69 -1.23
N LEU A 24 7.01 -1.71 -0.81
CA LEU A 24 5.71 -1.49 -0.20
C LEU A 24 5.86 -1.01 1.25
N MET A 25 5.17 0.08 1.57
CA MET A 25 5.26 0.76 2.85
C MET A 25 3.87 0.99 3.45
N VAL A 26 3.77 0.92 4.78
CA VAL A 26 2.61 1.41 5.54
C VAL A 26 2.82 2.88 5.85
N ILE A 27 1.89 3.70 5.42
CA ILE A 27 1.81 5.11 5.76
C ILE A 27 1.02 5.25 7.04
N HIS A 28 1.57 6.01 7.97
CA HIS A 28 0.90 6.34 9.22
C HIS A 28 0.97 7.84 9.50
N GLN A 29 -0.05 8.32 10.21
CA GLN A 29 -0.03 9.63 10.82
C GLN A 29 0.42 9.51 12.28
N CYS A 30 1.37 10.37 12.68
CA CYS A 30 1.74 10.51 14.08
C CYS A 30 0.61 11.21 14.84
N LEU A 31 0.08 10.58 15.89
CA LEU A 31 -0.99 11.16 16.71
C LEU A 31 -0.53 12.35 17.57
N SER A 32 0.78 12.51 17.78
CA SER A 32 1.34 13.60 18.60
C SER A 32 1.69 14.85 17.78
N CYS A 33 2.14 14.68 16.53
CA CYS A 33 2.60 15.82 15.70
C CYS A 33 1.92 15.91 14.34
N SER A 34 0.96 15.04 14.05
CA SER A 34 0.17 14.98 12.81
C SER A 34 0.95 14.77 11.51
N LYS A 35 2.27 14.54 11.59
CA LYS A 35 3.13 14.27 10.43
C LYS A 35 2.85 12.89 9.85
N LEU A 36 2.89 12.80 8.52
CA LEU A 36 2.91 11.54 7.80
C LEU A 36 4.32 10.96 7.78
N SER A 37 4.41 9.65 7.95
CA SER A 37 5.65 8.89 7.82
C SER A 37 5.34 7.49 7.29
N SER A 38 6.38 6.77 6.89
CA SER A 38 6.29 5.46 6.27
C SER A 38 7.13 4.43 7.03
N ASN A 39 6.56 3.25 7.24
CA ASN A 39 7.24 2.10 7.81
C ASN A 39 7.27 0.95 6.79
N ARG A 40 8.33 0.14 6.85
CA ARG A 40 8.40 -1.11 6.10
C ARG A 40 7.43 -2.11 6.69
N ILE A 41 6.85 -2.94 5.81
CA ILE A 41 6.06 -4.10 6.21
C ILE A 41 7.02 -5.26 6.46
N ALA A 42 6.90 -5.89 7.62
CA ALA A 42 7.63 -7.11 7.97
C ALA A 42 6.78 -8.35 7.67
N GLY A 43 7.44 -9.52 7.56
CA GLY A 43 6.74 -10.77 7.26
C GLY A 43 5.85 -11.30 8.38
N ASP A 44 6.06 -10.83 9.61
CA ASP A 44 5.28 -11.14 10.81
C ASP A 44 4.19 -10.09 11.12
N ASP A 45 4.07 -9.04 10.29
CA ASP A 45 2.96 -8.10 10.41
C ASP A 45 1.62 -8.78 10.10
N ASN A 46 0.54 -8.27 10.72
CA ASN A 46 -0.78 -8.87 10.61
C ASN A 46 -1.41 -8.63 9.22
N GLU A 47 -1.56 -9.71 8.46
CA GLU A 47 -2.12 -9.70 7.10
C GLU A 47 -3.53 -9.08 7.00
N TYR A 48 -4.39 -9.33 7.99
CA TYR A 48 -5.77 -8.81 7.99
C TYR A 48 -5.79 -7.29 8.14
N GLN A 49 -4.93 -6.76 9.03
CA GLN A 49 -4.81 -5.32 9.23
C GLN A 49 -4.24 -4.64 7.99
N ILE A 50 -3.19 -5.19 7.37
CA ILE A 50 -2.61 -4.66 6.14
C ILE A 50 -3.65 -4.64 5.02
N ARG A 51 -4.46 -5.69 4.88
CA ARG A 51 -5.54 -5.74 3.88
C ARG A 51 -6.63 -4.70 4.15
N SER A 52 -6.97 -4.44 5.41
CA SER A 52 -7.91 -3.35 5.75
C SER A 52 -7.36 -2.00 5.28
N ILE A 53 -6.09 -1.72 5.60
CA ILE A 53 -5.41 -0.49 5.20
C ILE A 53 -5.36 -0.38 3.67
N LEU A 54 -5.10 -1.47 2.94
CA LEU A 54 -5.12 -1.48 1.48
C LEU A 54 -6.50 -1.07 0.92
N LYS A 55 -7.59 -1.58 1.50
CA LYS A 55 -8.96 -1.21 1.09
C LYS A 55 -9.24 0.27 1.36
N GLU A 56 -8.78 0.77 2.51
CA GLU A 56 -8.92 2.17 2.90
C GLU A 56 -8.08 3.10 1.99
N SER A 57 -6.91 2.64 1.56
CA SER A 57 -5.96 3.40 0.73
C SER A 57 -6.55 3.84 -0.62
N ILE A 58 -7.37 2.98 -1.21
CA ILE A 58 -7.97 3.21 -2.54
C ILE A 58 -8.93 4.42 -2.53
N ASN A 59 -9.49 4.76 -1.36
CA ASN A 59 -10.51 5.81 -1.22
C ASN A 59 -9.98 7.09 -0.56
N LEU A 60 -8.65 7.29 -0.53
CA LEU A 60 -8.05 8.45 0.11
C LEU A 60 -8.26 9.75 -0.68
N ASN A 61 -8.24 10.86 0.06
CA ASN A 61 -8.42 12.19 -0.50
C ASN A 61 -7.21 12.67 -1.33
N GLU A 62 -7.44 13.64 -2.20
CA GLU A 62 -6.38 14.23 -3.04
C GLU A 62 -5.28 14.90 -2.22
N ASN A 63 -5.62 15.46 -1.04
CA ASN A 63 -4.66 16.16 -0.19
C ASN A 63 -3.54 15.23 0.33
N ILE A 64 -3.91 14.06 0.87
CA ILE A 64 -2.95 13.05 1.34
C ILE A 64 -2.11 12.54 0.17
N THR A 65 -2.74 12.33 -0.99
CA THR A 65 -2.03 11.92 -2.22
C THR A 65 -0.92 12.90 -2.58
N THR A 66 -1.18 14.21 -2.56
CA THR A 66 -0.16 15.24 -2.82
C THR A 66 0.95 15.22 -1.76
N GLN A 67 0.60 15.06 -0.48
CA GLN A 67 1.59 14.98 0.60
C GLN A 67 2.52 13.78 0.43
N LEU A 68 1.99 12.62 0.05
CA LEU A 68 2.78 11.41 -0.18
C LEU A 68 3.72 11.56 -1.37
N LYS A 69 3.27 12.17 -2.47
CA LYS A 69 4.13 12.45 -3.63
C LYS A 69 5.32 13.33 -3.25
N ASN A 70 5.13 14.34 -2.40
CA ASN A 70 6.21 15.19 -1.89
C ASN A 70 7.22 14.43 -1.02
N LEU A 71 6.82 13.29 -0.45
CA LEU A 71 7.69 12.38 0.31
C LEU A 71 8.35 11.30 -0.56
N GLY A 72 8.14 11.33 -1.89
CA GLY A 72 8.64 10.31 -2.81
C GLY A 72 7.88 8.98 -2.71
N LEU A 73 6.62 9.03 -2.27
CA LEU A 73 5.76 7.87 -2.08
C LEU A 73 4.61 7.91 -3.08
N GLU A 74 4.42 6.81 -3.80
CA GLU A 74 3.33 6.62 -4.75
C GLU A 74 2.19 5.89 -4.06
N LEU A 75 1.03 6.55 -3.92
CA LEU A 75 -0.13 5.98 -3.25
C LEU A 75 -0.65 4.72 -3.99
N ILE A 76 -1.09 3.72 -3.23
CA ILE A 76 -1.81 2.59 -3.83
C ILE A 76 -3.22 3.02 -4.21
N THR A 77 -3.52 2.94 -5.51
CA THR A 77 -4.83 3.19 -6.10
C THR A 77 -5.31 1.92 -6.82
N THR A 78 -6.46 1.99 -7.48
CA THR A 78 -6.96 0.90 -8.30
C THR A 78 -5.98 0.50 -9.42
N SER A 79 -5.15 1.41 -9.92
CA SER A 79 -4.25 1.14 -11.07
C SER A 79 -3.01 0.33 -10.72
N ASN A 80 -2.57 0.34 -9.45
CA ASN A 80 -1.36 -0.35 -8.98
C ASN A 80 -1.65 -1.31 -7.80
N LYS A 81 -2.93 -1.65 -7.60
CA LYS A 81 -3.40 -2.56 -6.54
C LYS A 81 -2.85 -3.97 -6.73
N GLU A 82 -2.74 -4.43 -7.97
CA GLU A 82 -2.26 -5.78 -8.27
C GLU A 82 -0.80 -5.94 -7.82
N GLU A 83 0.04 -4.95 -8.08
CA GLU A 83 1.43 -4.91 -7.62
C GLU A 83 1.53 -4.96 -6.09
N ALA A 84 0.63 -4.26 -5.38
CA ALA A 84 0.60 -4.30 -3.92
C ALA A 84 0.22 -5.70 -3.41
N LEU A 85 -0.75 -6.36 -4.04
CA LEU A 85 -1.17 -7.72 -3.69
C LEU A 85 -0.07 -8.75 -3.97
N ILE A 86 0.63 -8.63 -5.09
CA ILE A 86 1.79 -9.47 -5.42
C ILE A 86 2.92 -9.25 -4.41
N SER A 87 3.14 -8.00 -3.97
CA SER A 87 4.16 -7.70 -2.97
C SER A 87 3.85 -8.29 -1.59
N LEU A 88 2.57 -8.38 -1.22
CA LEU A 88 2.11 -8.93 0.07
C LEU A 88 2.00 -10.45 0.08
N PHE A 89 1.46 -11.04 -0.99
CA PHE A 89 1.02 -12.44 -1.01
C PHE A 89 1.66 -13.27 -2.12
N GLY A 90 2.55 -12.66 -2.92
CA GLY A 90 3.17 -13.28 -4.08
C GLY A 90 2.24 -13.40 -5.29
N VAL A 91 2.74 -14.04 -6.35
CA VAL A 91 2.01 -14.18 -7.64
C VAL A 91 0.71 -14.99 -7.54
N ASN A 92 0.57 -15.80 -6.48
CA ASN A 92 -0.63 -16.59 -6.22
C ASN A 92 -1.62 -15.87 -5.29
N TYR A 93 -1.54 -14.54 -5.14
CA TYR A 93 -2.39 -13.75 -4.24
C TYR A 93 -3.89 -14.04 -4.39
N GLN A 94 -4.35 -14.46 -5.57
CA GLN A 94 -5.75 -14.76 -5.84
C GLN A 94 -6.32 -15.89 -4.96
N SER A 95 -5.51 -16.90 -4.60
CA SER A 95 -5.94 -17.95 -3.67
C SER A 95 -6.12 -17.42 -2.25
N TYR A 96 -5.35 -16.40 -1.87
CA TYR A 96 -5.46 -15.75 -0.57
C TYR A 96 -6.68 -14.82 -0.48
N ILE A 97 -7.06 -14.16 -1.58
CA ILE A 97 -8.23 -13.26 -1.58
C ILE A 97 -9.55 -14.04 -1.64
N LYS A 98 -9.63 -15.11 -2.45
CA LYS A 98 -10.86 -15.93 -2.60
C LYS A 98 -11.33 -16.56 -1.28
N ASN A 99 -10.40 -17.03 -0.45
CA ASN A 99 -10.73 -17.66 0.83
C ASN A 99 -11.32 -16.70 1.89
N LEU A 100 -11.44 -15.40 1.59
CA LEU A 100 -11.85 -14.35 2.53
C LEU A 100 -13.06 -13.53 2.05
N GLU A 101 -13.68 -13.90 0.93
CA GLU A 101 -14.99 -13.38 0.49
C GLU A 101 -16.14 -14.34 0.84
N ASP A 102 -15.82 -15.55 1.33
CA ASP A 102 -16.75 -16.61 1.73
C ASP A 102 -17.00 -16.69 3.26
N CYS A 103 -16.60 -15.66 4.03
CA CYS A 103 -16.82 -15.56 5.48
C CYS A 103 -17.70 -14.36 5.86
#